data_AF-A0A6B2CVQ7-F1
#
_entry.id   AF-A0A6B2CVQ7-F1
#
_cell.length_a   1.000
_cell.length_b   1.000
_cell.length_c   1.000
_cell.angle_alpha   90.00
_cell.angle_beta   90.00
_cell.angle_gamma   90.00
#
_symmetry.space_group_name_H-M   'P 1'
#
loop_
_entity.id
_entity.type
_entity.pdbx_description
1 polymer ?
#
loop_
_entity_poly.entity_id
_entity_poly.type
_entity_poly.pdbx_seq_one_letter_code
_entity_poly.pdbx_strand_id
1 'polypeptide(L)' 'MRFKDFLNSLDDPLKFYLQYSLKRLGLTLDNVEEEEAMQVVAEAAGPHIAEVLYEMYLEVKQGKKKLVAVSA' A
#
# COMPACT_ATOMS: atom_id res chain seq x y z
N MET A 1 -9.71 -2.26 9.34
CA MET A 1 -8.94 -1.62 8.26
C MET A 1 -8.77 -2.61 7.14
N ARG A 2 -9.10 -2.23 5.91
CA ARG A 2 -8.79 -3.01 4.70
C ARG A 2 -7.40 -2.65 4.19
N PHE A 3 -6.80 -3.49 3.36
CA PHE A 3 -5.47 -3.27 2.79
C PHE A 3 -5.44 -2.02 1.90
N LYS A 4 -6.47 -1.78 1.07
CA LYS A 4 -6.57 -0.52 0.30
C LYS A 4 -6.63 0.71 1.19
N ASP A 5 -7.36 0.65 2.30
CA ASP A 5 -7.43 1.75 3.26
C ASP A 5 -6.05 2.00 3.89
N PHE A 6 -5.30 0.93 4.18
CA PHE A 6 -3.91 1.03 4.66
C PHE A 6 -2.99 1.70 3.63
N LEU A 7 -3.04 1.28 2.36
CA LEU A 7 -2.22 1.87 1.29
C LEU A 7 -2.50 3.37 1.12
N ASN A 8 -3.75 3.80 1.27
CA ASN A 8 -4.14 5.21 1.22
C ASN A 8 -3.69 6.02 2.44
N SER A 9 -3.43 5.34 3.56
CA SER A 9 -2.95 5.89 4.83
C SER A 9 -1.42 5.91 4.97
N LEU A 10 -0.68 5.41 3.97
CA LEU A 10 0.78 5.49 3.95
C LEU A 10 1.25 6.94 3.99
N ASP A 11 2.39 7.17 4.67
CA ASP A 11 3.06 8.48 4.69
C ASP A 11 3.45 8.93 3.27
N ASP A 12 3.54 10.24 3.10
CA ASP A 12 3.73 10.91 1.80
C ASP A 12 4.85 10.31 0.93
N PRO A 13 6.06 9.99 1.42
CA PRO A 13 7.10 9.42 0.58
C PRO A 13 6.71 8.07 -0.04
N LEU A 14 6.12 7.17 0.76
CA LEU A 14 5.69 5.85 0.31
C LEU A 14 4.44 5.95 -0.57
N LYS A 15 3.52 6.84 -0.20
CA LYS A 15 2.32 7.13 -0.99
C LYS A 15 2.68 7.67 -2.37
N PHE A 16 3.58 8.63 -2.47
CA PHE A 16 4.05 9.18 -3.75
C PHE A 16 4.80 8.15 -4.57
N TYR A 17 5.67 7.34 -3.95
CA TYR A 17 6.34 6.25 -4.64
C TYR A 17 5.32 5.26 -5.24
N LEU A 18 4.34 4.83 -4.45
CA LEU A 18 3.34 3.88 -4.90
C LEU A 18 2.46 4.46 -6.01
N GLN A 19 1.98 5.69 -5.85
CA GLN A 19 1.19 6.40 -6.86
C GLN A 19 1.98 6.59 -8.17
N TYR A 20 3.25 6.95 -8.09
CA TYR A 20 4.12 7.08 -9.26
C TYR A 20 4.28 5.75 -9.99
N SER A 21 4.57 4.67 -9.26
CA SER A 21 4.74 3.33 -9.81
C SER A 21 3.47 2.83 -10.51
N LEU A 22 2.30 3.02 -9.90
CA LEU A 22 1.01 2.68 -10.49
C LEU A 22 0.74 3.49 -11.76
N LYS A 23 0.91 4.83 -11.69
CA LYS A 23 0.64 5.74 -12.81
C LYS A 23 1.52 5.45 -14.01
N ARG A 24 2.78 5.02 -13.80
CA ARG A 24 3.69 4.64 -14.90
C ARG A 24 3.19 3.47 -15.73
N LEU A 25 2.37 2.59 -15.15
CA LEU A 25 1.78 1.43 -15.83
C LEU A 25 0.31 1.67 -16.22
N GLY A 26 -0.22 2.87 -15.98
CA GLY A 26 -1.65 3.16 -16.20
C GLY A 26 -2.58 2.46 -15.19
N LEU A 27 -2.04 2.00 -14.06
CA LEU A 27 -2.79 1.35 -12.99
C LEU A 27 -3.28 2.38 -11.97
N THR A 28 -4.36 2.05 -11.25
CA THR A 28 -4.89 2.82 -10.11
C THR A 28 -5.41 1.86 -9.05
N LEU A 29 -5.41 2.26 -7.78
CA LEU A 29 -6.06 1.50 -6.71
C LEU A 29 -7.54 1.86 -6.52
N ASP A 30 -8.02 2.95 -7.14
CA ASP A 30 -9.39 3.44 -6.88
C ASP A 30 -10.45 2.41 -7.31
N ASN A 31 -10.29 1.82 -8.49
CA ASN A 31 -11.26 0.90 -9.11
C ASN A 31 -10.91 -0.59 -8.93
N VAL A 32 -9.86 -0.90 -8.17
CA VAL A 32 -9.38 -2.27 -7.98
C VAL A 32 -10.12 -2.92 -6.82
N GLU A 33 -10.57 -4.16 -6.99
CA GLU A 33 -11.19 -4.91 -5.90
C GLU A 33 -10.19 -5.17 -4.76
N GLU A 34 -10.67 -5.31 -3.54
CA GLU A 34 -9.79 -5.47 -2.37
C GLU A 34 -8.83 -6.67 -2.51
N GLU A 35 -9.32 -7.76 -3.12
CA GLU A 35 -8.59 -9.01 -3.35
C GLU A 35 -7.46 -8.86 -4.37
N GLU A 36 -7.59 -7.90 -5.29
CA GLU A 36 -6.65 -7.63 -6.37
C GLU A 36 -5.59 -6.58 -5.99
N ALA A 37 -5.83 -5.82 -4.92
CA ALA A 37 -4.96 -4.72 -4.52
C ALA A 37 -3.51 -5.17 -4.29
N MET A 38 -3.28 -6.35 -3.73
CA MET A 38 -1.94 -6.90 -3.54
C MET A 38 -1.23 -7.20 -4.87
N GLN A 39 -1.96 -7.77 -5.82
CA GLN A 39 -1.41 -8.09 -7.15
C GLN A 39 -1.07 -6.82 -7.93
N VAL A 40 -1.94 -5.81 -7.90
CA VAL A 40 -1.71 -4.52 -8.56
C VAL A 40 -0.49 -3.80 -7.99
N VAL A 41 -0.29 -3.85 -6.66
CA VAL A 41 0.92 -3.31 -6.02
C VAL A 41 2.16 -4.11 -6.43
N ALA A 42 2.07 -5.44 -6.47
CA ALA A 42 3.19 -6.31 -6.87
C ALA A 42 3.61 -6.06 -8.33
N GLU A 43 2.65 -5.82 -9.22
CA GLU A 43 2.91 -5.48 -10.62
C GLU A 43 3.56 -4.11 -10.76
N ALA A 44 3.10 -3.11 -10.00
CA ALA A 44 3.59 -1.73 -10.12
C ALA A 44 4.91 -1.47 -9.39
N ALA A 45 5.04 -1.94 -8.14
CA ALA A 45 6.16 -1.65 -7.26
C ALA A 45 7.11 -2.84 -7.05
N GLY A 46 6.74 -4.02 -7.56
CA GLY A 46 7.48 -5.26 -7.40
C GLY A 46 6.95 -6.13 -6.25
N PRO A 47 7.12 -7.46 -6.35
CA PRO A 47 6.54 -8.42 -5.40
C PRO A 47 7.06 -8.22 -3.97
N HIS A 48 8.36 -7.92 -3.82
CA HIS A 48 8.95 -7.72 -2.50
C HIS A 48 8.37 -6.50 -1.77
N ILE A 49 8.09 -5.40 -2.50
CA ILE A 49 7.48 -4.21 -1.92
C ILE A 49 6.03 -4.49 -1.53
N ALA A 50 5.28 -5.23 -2.35
CA ALA A 50 3.92 -5.64 -2.03
C ALA A 50 3.86 -6.49 -0.76
N GLU A 51 4.77 -7.46 -0.60
CA GLU A 51 4.88 -8.28 0.61
C GLU A 51 5.17 -7.44 1.85
N VAL A 52 6.16 -6.55 1.80
CA VAL A 52 6.51 -5.66 2.92
C VAL A 52 5.32 -4.78 3.31
N LEU A 53 4.64 -4.15 2.34
CA LEU A 53 3.46 -3.33 2.61
C LEU A 53 2.32 -4.16 3.20
N TYR A 54 2.14 -5.40 2.75
CA TYR A 54 1.12 -6.30 3.28
C TYR A 54 1.43 -6.75 4.72
N GLU A 55 2.68 -7.06 5.04
CA GLU A 55 3.11 -7.36 6.41
C GLU A 55 2.88 -6.16 7.34
N MET A 56 3.25 -4.95 6.92
CA MET A 56 2.99 -3.72 7.67
C MET A 56 1.49 -3.52 7.92
N TYR A 57 0.65 -3.77 6.93
CA TYR A 57 -0.81 -3.77 7.08
C TYR A 57 -1.27 -4.77 8.13
N LEU A 58 -0.77 -6.01 8.11
CA LEU A 58 -1.14 -7.03 9.09
C LEU A 58 -0.72 -6.64 10.51
N GLU A 59 0.47 -6.06 10.68
CA GLU A 59 0.93 -5.54 11.99
C GLU A 59 0.02 -4.43 12.52
N VAL A 60 -0.38 -3.50 11.65
CA VAL A 60 -1.31 -2.41 11.99
C VAL A 60 -2.71 -2.95 12.32
N LYS A 61 -3.22 -3.87 11.50
CA LYS A 61 -4.53 -4.51 11.69
C LYS A 61 -4.61 -5.28 13.01
N GLN A 62 -3.51 -5.91 13.42
CA GLN A 62 -3.38 -6.64 14.67
C GLN A 62 -3.13 -5.72 15.89
N GLY A 63 -3.01 -4.41 15.68
CA GLY A 63 -2.71 -3.43 16.74
C GLY A 63 -1.29 -3.56 17.32
N LYS A 64 -0.41 -4.31 16.66
CA LYS A 64 1.00 -4.52 17.09
C LYS A 64 1.86 -3.29 16.83
N LYS A 65 1.55 -2.57 15.74
CA LYS A 65 2.07 -1.23 15.48
C LYS A 65 0.91 -0.27 15.40
N LYS A 66 1.07 0.91 16.00
CA LYS A 66 0.26 2.05 15.60
C LYS A 66 0.68 2.44 14.19
N LEU A 67 -0.26 2.89 13.37
CA LEU A 67 0.07 3.77 12.25
C LEU A 67 0.75 4.98 12.87
N VAL A 68 2.08 4.91 12.97
CA VAL A 68 2.86 6.09 13.26
C VAL A 68 2.80 6.83 11.95
N ALA A 69 1.92 7.82 11.86
CA ALA A 69 2.15 8.93 10.95
C ALA A 69 3.50 9.47 11.39
N VAL A 70 4.58 9.12 10.68
CA VAL A 70 5.89 9.72 10.94
C VAL A 70 5.86 11.08 10.25
N SER A 71 5.02 11.97 10.79
CA SER A 71 5.17 13.39 10.57
C SER A 71 6.52 13.78 11.19
N ALA A 72 7.40 14.24 10.31
CA ALA A 72 8.78 14.66 10.56
C ALA A 72 8.98 15.54 11.79
#